data_AF-A0A1C6C4Y6-F1
#
_entry.id   AF-A0A1C6C4Y6-F1
#
_cell.length_a   1.000
_cell.length_b   1.000
_cell.length_c   1.000
_cell.angle_alpha   90.00
_cell.angle_beta   90.00
_cell.angle_gamma   90.00
#
_symmetry.space_group_name_H-M   'P 1'
#
loop_
_entity.id
_entity.type
_entity.pdbx_description
1 polymer ?
#
loop_
_entity_poly.entity_id
_entity_poly.type
_entity_poly.pdbx_seq_one_letter_code
_entity_poly.pdbx_strand_id
1 'polypeptide(L)'
;MATVVTRNIPQIVLIDREELGTIDRIVLSTLYKTGIDEFVICPHQKETIYLNKSLEYSKKLIPIINKLMEQRYFNTRTDRLYQQFTDLAGEKACNVLAGIWHDWRKERIEAEAKEEAEKVLQRVRKRRIKKNLRKRTEIIGKVFSIGFGIYDKSAKADFQKGAENAFMYGYLCALEDAEKI
;
A
#
# COMPACT_ATOMS: atom_id res chain seq x y z
N MET A 1 5.43 15.30 2.88
CA MET A 1 4.46 14.61 2.00
C MET A 1 4.66 13.13 2.20
N ALA A 2 3.60 12.34 2.38
CA ALA A 2 3.73 10.89 2.44
C ALA A 2 4.24 10.38 1.07
N THR A 3 5.40 9.73 1.07
CA THR A 3 5.96 9.07 -0.10
C THR A 3 5.44 7.64 -0.17
N VAL A 4 4.60 7.37 -1.16
CA VAL A 4 4.14 6.01 -1.49
C VAL A 4 5.16 5.32 -2.38
N VAL A 5 5.16 3.99 -2.34
CA VAL A 5 5.93 3.16 -3.27
C VAL A 5 5.47 3.37 -4.72
N THR A 6 6.41 3.28 -5.64
CA THR A 6 6.25 3.46 -7.07
C THR A 6 6.33 2.14 -7.83
N ARG A 7 7.02 1.14 -7.27
CA ARG A 7 7.17 -0.18 -7.91
C ARG A 7 5.99 -1.09 -7.62
N ASN A 8 5.75 -2.04 -8.52
CA ASN A 8 4.75 -3.10 -8.32
C ASN A 8 5.28 -4.20 -7.39
N ILE A 9 6.58 -4.50 -7.49
CA ILE A 9 7.31 -5.41 -6.60
C ILE A 9 8.62 -4.76 -6.15
N PRO A 10 9.16 -5.12 -4.97
CA PRO A 10 10.44 -4.60 -4.51
C PRO A 10 11.58 -4.99 -5.45
N GLN A 11 12.62 -4.15 -5.50
CA GLN A 11 13.88 -4.53 -6.12
C GLN A 11 14.58 -5.58 -5.26
N ILE A 12 15.03 -6.68 -5.85
CA ILE A 12 15.96 -7.57 -5.15
C ILE A 12 17.39 -7.20 -5.56
N VAL A 13 18.24 -6.93 -4.56
CA VAL A 13 19.66 -6.63 -4.78
C VAL A 13 20.49 -7.65 -4.02
N LEU A 14 21.43 -8.27 -4.72
CA LEU A 14 22.38 -9.22 -4.14
C LEU A 14 23.53 -8.44 -3.51
N ILE A 15 23.76 -8.66 -2.22
CA ILE A 15 24.84 -8.00 -1.48
C ILE A 15 25.61 -9.00 -0.64
N ASP A 16 26.87 -8.67 -0.36
CA ASP A 16 27.69 -9.33 0.65
C ASP A 16 27.33 -8.78 2.05
N ARG A 17 27.62 -9.54 3.12
CA ARG A 17 27.14 -9.23 4.49
C ARG A 17 27.72 -7.92 5.01
N GLU A 18 28.93 -7.60 4.57
CA GLU A 18 29.70 -6.41 4.92
C GLU A 18 29.02 -5.14 4.42
N GLU A 19 28.24 -5.24 3.34
CA GLU A 19 27.51 -4.13 2.72
C GLU A 19 26.22 -3.76 3.49
N LEU A 20 25.79 -4.57 4.47
CA LEU A 20 24.66 -4.22 5.33
C LEU A 20 24.98 -2.97 6.15
N GLY A 21 24.17 -1.93 5.97
CA GLY A 21 24.26 -0.70 6.75
C GLY A 21 23.83 -0.89 8.20
N THR A 22 24.09 0.12 9.02
CA THR A 22 23.74 0.08 10.45
C THR A 22 22.25 -0.14 10.70
N ILE A 23 21.40 0.51 9.90
CA ILE A 23 19.93 0.39 10.02
C ILE A 23 19.50 -1.05 9.67
N ASP A 24 20.04 -1.62 8.60
CA ASP A 24 19.71 -2.99 8.16
C ASP A 24 20.06 -4.01 9.25
N ARG A 25 21.23 -3.84 9.88
CA ARG A 25 21.68 -4.68 11.02
C ARG A 25 20.77 -4.55 12.24
N ILE A 26 20.32 -3.34 12.56
CA ILE A 26 19.37 -3.11 13.66
C ILE A 26 18.02 -3.77 13.36
N VAL A 27 17.53 -3.64 12.13
CA VAL A 27 16.27 -4.26 11.69
C VAL A 27 16.35 -5.78 11.84
N LEU A 28 17.41 -6.42 11.32
CA LEU A 28 17.60 -7.87 11.43
C LEU A 28 17.66 -8.35 12.89
N SER A 29 18.48 -7.70 13.71
CA SER A 29 18.68 -8.09 15.10
C SER A 29 17.45 -7.83 15.99
N THR A 30 16.81 -6.67 15.82
CA THR A 30 15.77 -6.20 16.75
C THR A 30 14.38 -6.68 16.34
N LEU A 31 14.03 -6.55 15.05
CA LEU A 31 12.69 -6.92 14.57
C LEU A 31 12.60 -8.41 14.29
N TYR A 32 13.65 -8.98 13.68
CA TYR A 32 13.61 -10.36 13.20
C TYR A 32 14.40 -11.35 14.06
N LYS A 33 15.16 -10.88 15.06
CA LYS A 33 16.02 -11.71 15.92
C LYS A 33 16.98 -12.58 15.12
N THR A 34 17.46 -12.06 13.99
CA THR A 34 18.36 -12.74 13.06
C THR A 34 19.74 -12.12 13.17
N GLY A 35 20.77 -12.94 13.42
CA GLY A 35 22.16 -12.51 13.43
C GLY A 35 22.66 -12.16 12.02
N ILE A 36 23.70 -11.33 11.92
CA ILE A 36 24.32 -10.98 10.63
C ILE A 36 24.83 -12.24 9.91
N ASP A 37 25.31 -13.24 10.66
CA ASP A 37 25.79 -14.49 10.09
C ASP A 37 24.69 -15.38 9.51
N GLU A 38 23.46 -15.19 9.98
CA GLU A 38 22.25 -15.88 9.53
C GLU A 38 21.47 -15.07 8.48
N PHE A 39 22.02 -13.95 8.01
CA PHE A 39 21.39 -13.07 7.03
C PHE A 39 21.11 -13.82 5.72
N VAL A 40 19.83 -13.92 5.37
CA VAL A 40 19.38 -14.35 4.04
C VAL A 40 18.78 -13.17 3.30
N ILE A 41 17.79 -12.50 3.89
CA ILE A 41 17.12 -11.34 3.31
C ILE A 41 16.92 -10.23 4.34
N CYS A 42 16.83 -8.99 3.87
CA CYS A 42 16.61 -7.81 4.70
C CYS A 42 15.82 -6.76 3.91
N PRO A 43 14.78 -6.13 4.47
CA PRO A 43 14.18 -4.96 3.84
C PRO A 43 15.15 -3.77 3.86
N HIS A 44 15.17 -2.98 2.79
CA HIS A 44 15.99 -1.79 2.66
C HIS A 44 15.22 -0.67 1.95
N GLN A 45 15.26 0.55 2.53
CA GLN A 45 14.71 1.79 1.94
C GLN A 45 13.33 1.64 1.27
N LYS A 46 12.38 0.96 1.93
CA LYS A 46 10.99 0.67 1.50
C LYS A 46 10.80 -0.18 0.24
N GLU A 47 11.57 0.05 -0.82
CA GLU A 47 11.36 -0.58 -2.14
C GLU A 47 12.42 -1.62 -2.50
N THR A 48 13.37 -1.92 -1.61
CA THR A 48 14.45 -2.86 -1.87
C THR A 48 14.44 -4.00 -0.86
N ILE A 49 14.74 -5.20 -1.33
CA ILE A 49 15.07 -6.38 -0.53
C ILE A 49 16.51 -6.72 -0.83
N TYR A 50 17.35 -6.63 0.18
CA TYR A 50 18.69 -7.19 0.12
C TYR A 50 18.63 -8.69 0.30
N LEU A 51 19.36 -9.40 -0.54
CA LEU A 51 19.49 -10.84 -0.53
C LEU A 51 20.97 -11.20 -0.46
N ASN A 52 21.32 -12.11 0.44
CA ASN A 52 22.70 -12.53 0.65
C ASN A 52 23.23 -13.24 -0.60
N LYS A 53 24.24 -12.63 -1.22
CA LYS A 53 24.89 -13.08 -2.45
C LYS A 53 25.73 -14.33 -2.25
N SER A 54 26.29 -14.54 -1.05
CA SER A 54 27.18 -15.66 -0.76
C SER A 54 26.44 -17.00 -0.66
N LEU A 55 25.11 -17.01 -0.67
CA LEU A 55 24.30 -18.23 -0.65
C LEU A 55 24.26 -18.88 -2.04
N GLU A 56 24.58 -20.19 -2.11
CA GLU A 56 24.57 -20.96 -3.36
C GLU A 56 23.19 -20.96 -4.05
N TYR A 57 22.12 -20.90 -3.26
CA TYR A 57 20.73 -20.88 -3.74
C TYR A 57 20.15 -19.47 -3.91
N SER A 58 20.93 -18.40 -3.73
CA SER A 58 20.48 -17.00 -3.84
C SER A 58 19.71 -16.74 -5.14
N LYS A 59 20.25 -17.18 -6.28
CA LYS A 59 19.59 -17.04 -7.60
C LYS A 59 18.25 -17.79 -7.70
N LYS A 60 18.06 -18.88 -6.95
CA LYS A 60 16.81 -19.64 -6.91
C LYS A 60 15.74 -18.94 -6.04
N LEU A 61 16.15 -18.16 -5.04
CA LEU A 61 15.22 -17.42 -4.19
C LEU A 61 14.59 -16.22 -4.90
N ILE A 62 15.32 -15.54 -5.78
CA ILE A 62 14.83 -14.37 -6.53
C ILE A 62 13.45 -14.61 -7.18
N PRO A 63 13.24 -15.66 -8.00
CA PRO A 63 11.94 -15.90 -8.62
C PRO A 63 10.85 -16.28 -7.61
N ILE A 64 11.20 -16.89 -6.47
CA ILE A 64 10.24 -17.22 -5.41
C ILE A 64 9.76 -15.94 -4.73
N ILE A 65 10.69 -15.09 -4.31
CA ILE A 65 10.41 -13.79 -3.67
C ILE A 65 9.58 -12.92 -4.61
N ASN A 66 9.97 -12.79 -5.88
CA ASN A 66 9.21 -11.98 -6.85
C ASN A 66 7.76 -12.46 -7.00
N LYS A 67 7.55 -13.77 -7.23
CA LYS A 67 6.21 -14.36 -7.34
C LYS A 67 5.38 -14.15 -6.08
N LEU A 68 6.01 -14.15 -4.92
CA LEU A 68 5.36 -13.93 -3.64
C LEU A 68 4.95 -12.46 -3.46
N MET A 69 5.85 -11.53 -3.80
CA MET A 69 5.60 -10.08 -3.74
C MET A 69 4.52 -9.61 -4.74
N GLU A 70 4.31 -10.36 -5.84
CA GLU A 70 3.20 -10.16 -6.78
C GLU A 70 1.84 -10.55 -6.18
N GLN A 71 1.79 -11.42 -5.17
CA GLN A 71 0.52 -11.88 -4.62
C GLN A 71 -0.15 -10.77 -3.82
N ARG A 72 -1.40 -10.44 -4.19
CA ARG A 72 -2.23 -9.47 -3.47
C ARG A 72 -2.81 -10.03 -2.17
N TYR A 73 -3.09 -11.33 -2.16
CA TYR A 73 -3.75 -12.02 -1.05
C TYR A 73 -2.99 -13.27 -0.65
N PHE A 74 -3.18 -13.66 0.60
CA PHE A 74 -2.70 -14.93 1.10
C PHE A 74 -3.62 -16.05 0.59
N ASN A 75 -3.07 -16.97 -0.21
CA ASN A 75 -3.81 -18.05 -0.84
C ASN A 75 -2.93 -19.32 -0.89
N THR A 76 -3.48 -20.43 -1.38
CA THR A 76 -2.76 -21.71 -1.49
C THR A 76 -1.50 -21.66 -2.35
N ARG A 77 -1.40 -20.72 -3.30
CA ARG A 77 -0.18 -20.49 -4.06
C ARG A 77 0.87 -19.76 -3.22
N THR A 78 0.46 -18.76 -2.42
CA THR A 78 1.31 -18.06 -1.47
C THR A 78 1.88 -19.04 -0.43
N ASP A 79 1.07 -19.94 0.11
CA ASP A 79 1.52 -21.00 1.04
C ASP A 79 2.63 -21.85 0.42
N ARG A 80 2.44 -22.32 -0.81
CA ARG A 80 3.45 -23.12 -1.53
C ARG A 80 4.74 -22.33 -1.77
N LEU A 81 4.65 -21.04 -2.04
CA LEU A 81 5.84 -20.18 -2.22
C LEU A 81 6.59 -19.98 -0.90
N TYR A 82 5.89 -19.79 0.22
CA TYR A 82 6.51 -19.74 1.54
C TYR A 82 7.16 -21.08 1.91
N GLN A 83 6.53 -22.21 1.61
CA GLN A 83 7.13 -23.51 1.86
C GLN A 83 8.41 -23.69 1.03
N GLN A 84 8.38 -23.41 -0.27
CA GLN A 84 9.57 -23.48 -1.14
C GLN A 84 10.70 -22.56 -0.65
N PHE A 85 10.36 -21.37 -0.14
CA PHE A 85 11.33 -20.47 0.45
C PHE A 85 11.92 -21.05 1.74
N THR A 86 11.06 -21.61 2.61
CA THR A 86 11.44 -22.21 3.90
C THR A 86 12.35 -23.42 3.71
N ASP A 87 12.06 -24.27 2.72
CA ASP A 87 12.86 -25.45 2.40
C ASP A 87 14.30 -25.08 1.96
N LEU A 88 14.49 -23.88 1.38
CA LEU A 88 15.79 -23.40 0.91
C LEU A 88 16.53 -22.54 1.94
N ALA A 89 15.82 -21.63 2.60
CA ALA A 89 16.40 -20.57 3.42
C ALA A 89 16.15 -20.73 4.93
N GLY A 90 15.32 -21.70 5.32
CA GLY A 90 14.93 -21.95 6.70
C GLY A 90 13.79 -21.06 7.22
N GLU A 91 13.26 -21.45 8.36
CA GLU A 91 12.09 -20.84 8.99
C GLU A 91 12.34 -19.40 9.44
N LYS A 92 13.53 -19.10 10.00
CA LYS A 92 13.91 -17.74 10.39
C LYS A 92 13.83 -16.76 9.21
N ALA A 93 14.40 -17.13 8.07
CA ALA A 93 14.37 -16.30 6.87
C ALA A 93 12.94 -16.15 6.32
N CYS A 94 12.12 -17.20 6.43
CA CYS A 94 10.71 -17.16 6.07
C CYS A 94 9.93 -16.14 6.90
N ASN A 95 10.20 -16.06 8.21
CA ASN A 95 9.61 -15.04 9.09
C ASN A 95 9.99 -13.61 8.67
N VAL A 96 11.24 -13.40 8.24
CA VAL A 96 11.65 -12.11 7.67
C VAL A 96 10.85 -11.81 6.41
N LEU A 97 10.74 -12.78 5.50
CA LEU A 97 10.00 -12.62 4.24
C LEU A 97 8.54 -12.26 4.48
N ALA A 98 7.91 -12.92 5.46
CA ALA A 98 6.52 -12.65 5.84
C ALA A 98 6.33 -11.22 6.35
N GLY A 99 7.25 -10.73 7.18
CA GLY A 99 7.24 -9.33 7.63
C GLY A 99 7.38 -8.36 6.46
N ILE A 100 8.36 -8.58 5.58
CA ILE A 100 8.57 -7.75 4.39
C ILE A 100 7.31 -7.74 3.50
N TRP A 101 6.70 -8.89 3.26
CA TRP A 101 5.52 -8.99 2.41
C TRP A 101 4.33 -8.23 3.00
N HIS A 102 4.10 -8.34 4.31
CA HIS A 102 3.01 -7.63 4.99
C HIS A 102 3.19 -6.11 4.87
N ASP A 103 4.39 -5.60 5.15
CA ASP A 103 4.71 -4.18 5.04
C ASP A 103 4.60 -3.69 3.59
N TRP A 104 5.11 -4.48 2.64
CA TRP A 104 4.99 -4.18 1.21
C TRP A 104 3.53 -4.09 0.75
N ARG A 105 2.67 -5.01 1.22
CA ARG A 105 1.25 -4.98 0.86
C ARG A 105 0.55 -3.74 1.38
N LYS A 106 0.87 -3.29 2.59
CA LYS A 106 0.33 -2.05 3.13
C LYS A 106 0.70 -0.85 2.26
N GLU A 107 1.97 -0.72 1.91
CA GLU A 107 2.46 0.37 1.04
C GLU A 107 1.87 0.29 -0.38
N ARG A 108 1.73 -0.92 -0.96
CA ARG A 108 1.09 -1.10 -2.27
C ARG A 108 -0.38 -0.73 -2.29
N ILE A 109 -1.14 -1.00 -1.22
CA ILE A 109 -2.54 -0.58 -1.12
C ILE A 109 -2.65 0.94 -1.16
N GLU A 110 -1.77 1.65 -0.45
CA GLU A 110 -1.72 3.12 -0.48
C GLU A 110 -1.34 3.65 -1.87
N ALA A 111 -0.37 3.01 -2.55
CA ALA A 111 0.02 3.35 -3.91
C ALA A 111 -1.12 3.11 -4.93
N GLU A 112 -1.80 1.96 -4.86
CA GLU A 112 -2.96 1.63 -5.68
C GLU A 112 -4.07 2.68 -5.50
N ALA A 113 -4.38 3.07 -4.25
CA ALA A 113 -5.37 4.09 -3.97
C ALA A 113 -4.99 5.47 -4.54
N LYS A 114 -3.71 5.83 -4.48
CA LYS A 114 -3.20 7.06 -5.11
C LYS A 114 -3.34 7.01 -6.63
N GLU A 115 -2.95 5.91 -7.28
CA GLU A 115 -3.09 5.72 -8.73
C GLU A 115 -4.55 5.85 -9.18
N GLU A 116 -5.49 5.26 -8.42
CA GLU A 116 -6.93 5.41 -8.68
C GLU A 116 -7.42 6.85 -8.51
N ALA A 117 -6.99 7.53 -7.43
CA ALA A 117 -7.32 8.93 -7.20
C ALA A 117 -6.79 9.83 -8.33
N GLU A 118 -5.57 9.59 -8.83
CA GLU A 118 -5.00 10.32 -9.95
C GLU A 118 -5.78 10.10 -11.25
N LYS A 119 -6.22 8.86 -11.54
CA LYS A 119 -7.10 8.56 -12.69
C LYS A 119 -8.43 9.31 -12.58
N VAL A 120 -9.02 9.41 -11.38
CA VAL A 120 -10.23 10.22 -11.14
C VAL A 120 -9.95 11.69 -11.40
N LEU A 121 -8.87 12.25 -10.85
CA LEU A 121 -8.49 13.65 -11.03
C LEU A 121 -8.26 14.01 -12.50
N GLN A 122 -7.59 13.14 -13.26
CA GLN A 122 -7.42 13.31 -14.71
C GLN A 122 -8.76 13.40 -15.44
N ARG A 123 -9.74 12.56 -15.08
CA ARG A 123 -11.11 12.64 -15.64
C ARG A 123 -11.81 13.95 -15.26
N VAL A 124 -11.69 14.40 -14.01
CA VAL A 124 -12.32 15.64 -13.50
C VAL A 124 -11.76 16.90 -14.15
N ARG A 125 -10.50 16.89 -14.64
CA ARG A 125 -9.88 18.01 -15.36
C ARG A 125 -10.58 18.35 -16.69
N LYS A 126 -11.50 17.52 -17.19
CA LYS A 126 -12.36 17.84 -18.34
C LYS A 126 -13.25 19.07 -18.05
N ARG A 127 -13.29 20.05 -18.96
CA ARG A 127 -13.96 21.37 -18.79
C ARG A 127 -15.42 21.28 -18.30
N ARG A 128 -16.20 20.30 -18.79
CA ARG A 128 -17.61 20.09 -18.41
C ARG A 128 -17.77 19.73 -16.93
N ILE A 129 -16.98 18.80 -16.41
CA ILE A 129 -17.03 18.36 -15.00
C ILE A 129 -16.57 19.48 -14.08
N LYS A 130 -15.49 20.18 -14.44
CA LYS A 130 -14.98 21.33 -13.68
C LYS A 130 -16.01 22.46 -13.53
N LYS A 131 -16.84 22.72 -14.56
CA LYS A 131 -17.90 23.75 -14.53
C LYS A 131 -19.07 23.34 -13.62
N ASN A 132 -19.46 22.06 -13.63
CA ASN A 132 -20.51 21.53 -12.75
C ASN A 132 -20.04 21.48 -11.28
N LEU A 133 -18.77 21.13 -11.04
CA LEU A 133 -18.17 21.12 -9.70
C LEU A 133 -18.31 22.47 -9.00
N ARG A 134 -17.95 23.57 -9.69
CA ARG A 134 -18.04 24.94 -9.13
C ARG A 134 -19.43 25.31 -8.62
N LYS A 135 -20.50 24.86 -9.28
CA LYS A 135 -21.87 25.10 -8.83
C LYS A 135 -22.25 24.26 -7.61
N ARG A 136 -21.78 23.01 -7.55
CA ARG A 136 -22.08 22.08 -6.44
C ARG A 136 -21.23 22.36 -5.19
N THR A 137 -20.04 22.95 -5.33
CA THR A 137 -19.14 23.29 -4.21
C THR A 137 -19.80 24.21 -3.18
N GLU A 138 -20.66 25.13 -3.62
CA GLU A 138 -21.37 26.03 -2.69
C GLU A 138 -22.35 25.26 -1.80
N ILE A 139 -23.11 24.31 -2.37
CA ILE A 139 -24.05 23.48 -1.63
C ILE A 139 -23.30 22.50 -0.71
N ILE A 140 -22.24 21.85 -1.21
CA ILE A 140 -21.38 20.96 -0.41
C ILE A 140 -20.75 21.72 0.76
N GLY A 141 -20.28 22.96 0.53
CA GLY A 141 -19.74 23.82 1.58
C GLY A 141 -20.79 24.21 2.63
N LYS A 142 -22.04 24.43 2.22
CA LYS A 142 -23.17 24.66 3.15
C LYS A 142 -23.50 23.39 3.95
N VAL A 143 -23.57 22.22 3.32
CA VAL A 143 -23.77 20.93 4.00
C VAL A 143 -22.66 20.66 5.04
N PHE A 144 -21.41 20.93 4.66
CA PHE A 144 -20.25 20.82 5.55
C PHE A 144 -20.35 21.77 6.76
N SER A 145 -20.65 23.05 6.50
CA SER A 145 -20.67 24.09 7.55
C SER A 145 -21.87 23.98 8.49
N ILE A 146 -23.01 23.49 7.97
CA ILE A 146 -24.27 23.36 8.72
C ILE A 146 -24.37 21.99 9.40
N GLY A 147 -23.62 20.96 8.97
CA GLY A 147 -23.66 19.63 9.60
C GLY A 147 -24.85 18.75 9.21
N PHE A 148 -25.60 19.13 8.16
CA PHE A 148 -26.88 18.50 7.81
C PHE A 148 -26.68 17.09 7.23
N GLY A 149 -27.28 16.06 7.84
CA GLY A 149 -27.12 14.67 7.41
C GLY A 149 -28.32 14.08 6.69
N ILE A 150 -28.05 13.14 5.77
CA ILE A 150 -29.06 12.46 4.96
C ILE A 150 -30.05 11.66 5.85
N TYR A 151 -29.61 11.26 7.05
CA TYR A 151 -30.36 10.42 7.98
C TYR A 151 -30.93 11.15 9.21
N ASP A 152 -30.63 12.45 9.40
CA ASP A 152 -31.08 13.19 10.58
C ASP A 152 -32.45 13.85 10.33
N LYS A 153 -33.43 13.57 11.20
CA LYS A 153 -34.79 14.13 11.13
C LYS A 153 -34.89 15.62 11.52
N SER A 154 -33.80 16.21 12.03
CA SER A 154 -33.76 17.61 12.47
C SER A 154 -32.39 18.24 12.23
N ALA A 155 -32.37 19.51 11.82
CA ALA A 155 -31.17 20.30 11.58
C ALA A 155 -30.41 20.60 12.89
N LYS A 156 -29.51 19.73 13.32
CA LYS A 156 -28.55 20.05 14.39
C LYS A 156 -27.17 20.24 13.77
N ALA A 157 -26.58 21.40 14.02
CA ALA A 157 -25.27 21.73 13.49
C ALA A 157 -24.18 20.95 14.22
N ASP A 158 -23.64 19.95 13.53
CA ASP A 158 -22.53 19.12 13.99
C ASP A 158 -21.44 19.12 12.90
N PHE A 159 -20.32 19.77 13.21
CA PHE A 159 -19.23 19.99 12.27
C PHE A 159 -18.49 18.69 11.90
N GLN A 160 -18.43 17.72 12.82
CA GLN A 160 -17.81 16.42 12.57
C GLN A 160 -18.70 15.58 11.64
N LYS A 161 -20.02 15.61 11.86
CA LYS A 161 -21.01 15.04 10.91
C LYS A 161 -21.03 15.77 9.56
N GLY A 162 -20.79 17.08 9.55
CA GLY A 162 -20.75 17.89 8.32
C GLY A 162 -19.73 17.39 7.29
N ALA A 163 -18.56 16.93 7.74
CA ALA A 163 -17.55 16.32 6.89
C ALA A 163 -18.05 15.06 6.17
N GLU A 164 -18.65 14.13 6.92
CA GLU A 164 -19.20 12.88 6.40
C GLU A 164 -20.38 13.14 5.45
N ASN A 165 -21.27 14.06 5.82
CA ASN A 165 -22.44 14.40 5.02
C ASN A 165 -22.09 15.10 3.71
N ALA A 166 -21.09 15.97 3.72
CA ALA A 166 -20.57 16.61 2.51
C ALA A 166 -19.97 15.57 1.54
N PHE A 167 -19.26 14.57 2.06
CA PHE A 167 -18.76 13.45 1.27
C PHE A 167 -19.89 12.62 0.66
N MET A 168 -20.88 12.22 1.46
CA MET A 168 -22.02 11.41 1.00
C MET A 168 -22.88 12.15 -0.04
N TYR A 169 -23.13 13.45 0.17
CA TYR A 169 -23.85 14.28 -0.82
C TYR A 169 -23.07 14.39 -2.14
N GLY A 170 -21.75 14.57 -2.07
CA GLY A 170 -20.88 14.55 -3.25
C GLY A 170 -20.94 13.22 -4.01
N TYR A 171 -21.00 12.09 -3.30
CA TYR A 171 -21.14 10.76 -3.89
C TYR A 171 -22.50 10.57 -4.57
N LEU A 172 -23.61 10.95 -3.91
CA LEU A 172 -24.96 10.89 -4.49
C LEU A 172 -25.07 11.72 -5.76
N CYS A 173 -24.50 12.94 -5.76
CA CYS A 173 -24.43 13.79 -6.94
C CYS A 173 -23.73 13.10 -8.12
N ALA A 174 -22.71 12.29 -7.85
CA ALA A 174 -21.97 11.55 -8.87
C ALA A 174 -22.76 10.33 -9.39
N LEU A 175 -23.51 9.64 -8.52
CA LEU A 175 -24.39 8.54 -8.92
C LEU A 175 -25.54 9.02 -9.81
N GLU A 176 -26.24 10.10 -9.43
CA GLU A 176 -27.32 10.68 -10.25
C GLU A 176 -26.84 11.14 -11.63
N ASP A 177 -25.60 11.63 -11.71
CA ASP A 177 -25.01 12.04 -12.99
C ASP A 177 -24.57 10.83 -13.83
N ALA A 178 -24.29 9.68 -13.20
CA ALA A 178 -23.96 8.42 -13.88
C ALA A 178 -25.20 7.67 -14.40
N GLU A 179 -26.34 7.76 -13.71
CA GLU A 179 -27.63 7.19 -14.17
C GLU A 179 -28.25 7.95 -15.35
N LYS A 180 -27.77 9.16 -15.65
CA LYS A 180 -28.21 9.99 -16.78
C LYS A 180 -27.38 9.77 -18.06
N ILE A 181 -26.45 8.82 -18.05
CA ILE A 181 -25.58 8.44 -19.19
C ILE A 181 -26.09 7.13 -19.77
#